data_AF-A0A523GPR2-F1
#
_entry.id   AF-A0A523GPR2-F1
#
_cell.length_a   1.000
_cell.length_b   1.000
_cell.length_c   1.000
_cell.angle_alpha   90.00
_cell.angle_beta   90.00
_cell.angle_gamma   90.00
#
_symmetry.space_group_name_H-M   'P 1'
#
loop_
_entity.id
_entity.type
_entity.pdbx_description
1 polymer ?
#
loop_
_entity_poly.entity_id
_entity_poly.type
_entity_poly.pdbx_seq_one_letter_code
_entity_poly.pdbx_strand_id
1 'polypeptide(L)'
;MNWEMIGSIGEITAGIGVILSLIYVGKQLKQSNTMARSSFRQELSSQANHWAMSIASSPSLAEALAKVHFEDLERNDATGPERMHIAYAIVGLVGQMFFAFKHWKEGILTDEQFAELYSPRNALLSKPYLSTVWSQLRPGYSEEFNEWFEQWIDLGDSEFNHISSN
;
A
#
# COMPACT_ATOMS: atom_id res chain seq x y z
N MET A 1 59.70 -11.04 -29.77
CA MET A 1 58.77 -10.05 -29.20
C MET A 1 57.85 -10.81 -28.27
N ASN A 2 57.88 -10.54 -26.96
CA ASN A 2 57.13 -11.25 -25.92
C ASN A 2 55.64 -10.89 -25.96
N TRP A 3 54.99 -11.13 -27.10
CA TRP A 3 53.57 -10.90 -27.30
C TRP A 3 52.71 -11.67 -26.29
N GLU A 4 53.15 -12.87 -25.88
CA GLU A 4 52.51 -13.64 -24.81
C GLU A 4 52.54 -12.93 -23.45
N MET A 5 53.66 -12.27 -23.12
CA MET A 5 53.79 -11.52 -21.86
C MET A 5 52.88 -10.30 -21.85
N ILE A 6 52.81 -9.58 -22.99
CA ILE A 6 51.91 -8.43 -23.15
C ILE A 6 50.45 -8.89 -23.08
N GLY A 7 50.11 -10.01 -23.72
CA GLY A 7 48.79 -10.63 -23.64
C GLY A 7 48.40 -11.01 -22.21
N SER A 8 49.30 -11.67 -21.48
CA SER A 8 49.08 -12.08 -20.09
C SER A 8 48.84 -10.89 -19.15
N ILE A 9 49.57 -9.79 -19.34
CA ILE A 9 49.36 -8.54 -18.57
C ILE A 9 47.99 -7.93 -18.91
N GLY A 10 47.60 -7.96 -20.19
CA GLY A 10 46.28 -7.53 -20.65
C GLY A 10 45.14 -8.33 -20.00
N GLU A 11 45.27 -9.65 -19.95
CA GLU A 11 44.29 -10.54 -19.32
C GLU A 11 44.15 -10.29 -17.81
N ILE A 12 45.26 -10.15 -17.09
CA ILE A 12 45.23 -9.84 -15.66
C ILE A 12 44.57 -8.48 -15.42
N THR A 13 44.91 -7.47 -16.21
CA THR A 13 44.35 -6.12 -16.07
C THR A 13 42.85 -6.12 -16.38
N ALA A 14 42.43 -6.82 -17.44
CA ALA A 14 41.03 -6.97 -17.79
C ALA A 14 40.26 -7.72 -16.70
N GLY A 15 40.82 -8.81 -16.16
CA GLY A 15 40.23 -9.56 -15.05
C GLY A 15 40.02 -8.70 -13.80
N ILE A 16 41.02 -7.90 -13.42
CA ILE A 16 40.90 -6.92 -12.32
C ILE A 16 39.80 -5.91 -12.63
N GLY A 17 39.74 -5.39 -13.86
CA GLY A 17 38.70 -4.46 -14.31
C GLY A 17 37.29 -5.05 -14.16
N VAL A 18 37.10 -6.33 -14.51
CA VAL A 18 35.82 -7.03 -14.34
C VAL A 18 35.46 -7.17 -12.86
N ILE A 19 36.41 -7.57 -12.01
CA ILE A 19 36.19 -7.72 -10.56
C ILE A 19 35.77 -6.38 -9.94
N LEU A 20 36.49 -5.29 -10.25
CA LEU A 20 36.16 -3.96 -9.75
C LEU A 20 34.79 -3.48 -10.25
N SER A 21 34.45 -3.78 -11.50
CA SER A 21 33.14 -3.46 -12.07
C SER A 21 32.01 -4.18 -11.35
N LEU A 22 32.15 -5.48 -11.05
CA LEU A 22 31.16 -6.24 -10.29
C LEU A 22 30.97 -5.71 -8.87
N ILE A 23 32.05 -5.33 -8.20
CA ILE A 23 31.99 -4.69 -6.86
C ILE A 23 31.22 -3.37 -6.95
N TYR A 24 31.51 -2.56 -7.95
CA TYR A 24 30.81 -1.29 -8.17
C TYR A 24 29.31 -1.49 -8.41
N VAL A 25 28.93 -2.40 -9.31
CA VAL A 25 27.52 -2.73 -9.59
C VAL A 25 26.82 -3.23 -8.34
N GLY A 26 27.45 -4.10 -7.55
CA GLY A 26 26.89 -4.58 -6.28
C GLY A 26 26.63 -3.45 -5.28
N LYS A 27 27.53 -2.46 -5.20
CA LYS A 27 27.32 -1.25 -4.38
C LYS A 27 26.21 -0.36 -4.95
N GLN A 28 26.19 -0.17 -6.27
CA GLN A 28 25.18 0.64 -6.96
C GLN A 28 23.77 0.09 -6.76
N LEU A 29 23.59 -1.23 -6.85
CA LEU A 29 22.29 -1.88 -6.61
C LEU A 29 21.81 -1.66 -5.17
N LYS A 30 22.70 -1.77 -4.17
CA LYS A 30 22.35 -1.48 -2.76
C LYS A 30 21.90 -0.03 -2.56
N GLN A 31 22.61 0.92 -3.18
CA GLN A 31 22.22 2.34 -3.11
C GLN A 31 20.89 2.58 -3.81
N SER A 32 20.67 1.99 -4.99
CA SER A 32 19.41 2.09 -5.74
C SER A 32 18.23 1.60 -4.91
N ASN A 33 18.35 0.42 -4.29
CA ASN A 33 17.30 -0.13 -3.44
C ASN A 33 17.02 0.74 -2.22
N THR A 34 18.06 1.32 -1.61
CA THR A 34 17.91 2.24 -0.47
C THR A 34 17.17 3.51 -0.89
N MET A 35 17.50 4.08 -2.06
CA MET A 35 16.81 5.24 -2.61
C MET A 35 15.35 4.94 -2.94
N ALA A 36 15.06 3.82 -3.60
CA ALA A 36 13.69 3.39 -3.90
C ALA A 36 12.84 3.27 -2.62
N ARG A 37 13.38 2.66 -1.57
CA ARG A 37 12.72 2.56 -0.25
C ARG A 37 12.50 3.90 0.42
N SER A 38 13.44 4.84 0.28
CA SER A 38 13.29 6.20 0.82
C SER A 38 12.21 6.97 0.08
N SER A 39 12.22 6.95 -1.25
CA SER A 39 11.22 7.62 -2.10
C SER A 39 9.82 7.08 -1.83
N PHE A 40 9.68 5.76 -1.68
CA PHE A 40 8.39 5.15 -1.38
C PHE A 40 7.83 5.58 -0.01
N ARG A 41 8.68 5.66 1.03
CA ARG A 41 8.27 6.19 2.34
C ARG A 41 7.83 7.65 2.28
N GLN A 42 8.55 8.46 1.50
CA GLN A 42 8.17 9.85 1.28
C GLN A 42 6.81 9.96 0.58
N GLU A 43 6.57 9.11 -0.43
CA GLU A 43 5.32 9.06 -1.17
C GLU A 43 4.14 8.67 -0.26
N LEU A 44 4.29 7.61 0.54
CA LEU A 44 3.26 7.21 1.50
C LEU A 44 2.98 8.30 2.55
N SER A 45 4.02 8.94 3.08
CA SER A 45 3.85 10.06 4.00
C SER A 45 3.12 11.24 3.35
N SER A 46 3.44 11.54 2.09
CA SER A 46 2.76 12.57 1.30
C SER A 46 1.28 12.23 1.10
N GLN A 47 0.96 10.99 0.71
CA GLN A 47 -0.41 10.52 0.50
C GLN A 47 -1.22 10.53 1.80
N ALA A 48 -0.65 10.08 2.92
CA ALA A 48 -1.29 10.13 4.23
C ALA A 48 -1.60 11.58 4.65
N ASN A 49 -0.63 12.49 4.49
CA ASN A 49 -0.83 13.92 4.76
C ASN A 49 -1.89 14.54 3.85
N HIS A 50 -1.88 14.19 2.55
CA HIS A 50 -2.87 14.68 1.60
C HIS A 50 -4.28 14.20 1.95
N TRP A 51 -4.43 12.94 2.35
CA TRP A 51 -5.70 12.39 2.81
C TRP A 51 -6.19 13.09 4.08
N ALA A 52 -5.32 13.27 5.09
CA ALA A 52 -5.64 13.99 6.31
C ALA A 52 -6.06 15.45 6.03
N MET A 53 -5.33 16.16 5.17
CA MET A 53 -5.68 17.53 4.77
C MET A 53 -6.96 17.60 3.96
N SER A 54 -7.27 16.59 3.14
CA SER A 54 -8.53 16.54 2.37
C SER A 54 -9.74 16.43 3.29
N ILE A 55 -9.63 15.65 4.37
CA ILE A 55 -10.65 15.57 5.41
C ILE A 55 -10.74 16.91 6.15
N ALA A 56 -9.61 17.43 6.63
CA ALA A 56 -9.58 18.67 7.42
C ALA A 56 -10.09 19.91 6.65
N SER A 57 -9.88 19.94 5.33
CA SER A 57 -10.26 21.08 4.49
C SER A 57 -11.69 20.98 3.90
N SER A 58 -12.39 19.87 4.15
CA SER A 58 -13.73 19.62 3.62
C SER A 58 -14.72 19.41 4.76
N PRO A 59 -15.50 20.45 5.16
CA PRO A 59 -16.45 20.35 6.26
C PRO A 59 -17.46 19.22 6.08
N SER A 60 -17.97 19.01 4.86
CA SER A 60 -18.96 17.96 4.58
C SER A 60 -18.37 16.55 4.71
N LEU A 61 -17.12 16.34 4.28
CA LEU A 61 -16.44 15.06 4.44
C LEU A 61 -16.08 14.82 5.91
N ALA A 62 -15.56 15.84 6.60
CA ALA A 62 -15.24 15.76 8.01
C ALA A 62 -16.48 15.41 8.85
N GLU A 63 -17.62 16.07 8.59
CA GLU A 63 -18.88 15.78 9.27
C GLU A 63 -19.36 14.35 8.99
N ALA A 64 -19.36 13.92 7.73
CA ALA A 64 -19.80 12.58 7.36
C ALA A 64 -18.94 11.48 8.03
N LEU A 65 -17.62 11.65 8.03
CA LEU A 65 -16.70 10.73 8.70
C LEU A 65 -16.81 10.78 10.23
N ALA A 66 -17.08 11.96 10.80
CA ALA A 66 -17.33 12.10 12.23
C ALA A 66 -18.55 11.29 12.67
N LYS A 67 -19.65 11.32 11.89
CA LYS A 67 -20.84 10.50 12.17
C LYS A 67 -20.54 9.01 12.12
N VAL A 68 -19.75 8.54 11.16
CA VAL A 68 -19.31 7.14 11.10
C VAL A 68 -18.46 6.76 12.31
N HIS A 69 -17.56 7.66 12.73
CA HIS A 69 -16.58 7.35 13.77
C HIS A 69 -17.14 7.47 15.19
N PHE A 70 -17.91 8.52 15.47
CA PHE A 70 -18.39 8.88 16.82
C PHE A 70 -19.87 8.59 17.06
N GLU A 71 -20.69 8.46 16.01
CA GLU A 71 -22.15 8.25 16.11
C GLU A 71 -22.59 6.91 15.52
N ASP A 72 -21.65 6.06 15.11
CA ASP A 72 -21.88 4.73 14.52
C ASP A 72 -22.86 4.76 13.32
N LEU A 73 -22.80 5.83 12.51
CA LEU A 73 -23.64 5.96 11.31
C LEU A 73 -23.50 4.74 10.39
N GLU A 74 -24.62 4.08 10.11
CA GLU A 74 -24.70 3.00 9.13
C GLU A 74 -24.97 3.53 7.72
N ARG A 75 -24.60 2.74 6.70
CA ARG A 75 -24.77 3.14 5.30
C ARG A 75 -26.23 3.41 4.92
N ASN A 76 -27.17 2.69 5.51
CA ASN A 76 -28.58 2.83 5.18
C ASN A 76 -29.21 4.12 5.72
N ASP A 77 -28.66 4.65 6.81
CA ASP A 77 -29.12 5.89 7.46
C ASP A 77 -28.42 7.14 6.89
N ALA A 78 -27.28 6.97 6.22
CA ALA A 78 -26.57 8.07 5.58
C ALA A 78 -27.37 8.69 4.42
N THR A 79 -27.30 10.02 4.31
CA THR A 79 -27.83 10.77 3.15
C THR A 79 -27.04 10.46 1.88
N GLY A 80 -27.60 10.76 0.70
CA GLY A 80 -26.91 10.57 -0.58
C GLY A 80 -25.52 11.24 -0.64
N PRO A 81 -25.38 12.53 -0.26
CA PRO A 81 -24.08 13.20 -0.20
C PRO A 81 -23.09 12.57 0.79
N GLU A 82 -23.54 12.21 2.00
CA GLU A 82 -22.69 11.52 2.98
C GLU A 82 -22.18 10.19 2.43
N ARG A 83 -23.07 9.39 1.80
CA ARG A 83 -22.68 8.13 1.17
C ARG A 83 -21.57 8.32 0.14
N MET A 84 -21.68 9.36 -0.69
CA MET A 84 -20.69 9.66 -1.71
C MET A 84 -19.35 10.05 -1.10
N HIS A 85 -19.35 10.97 -0.12
CA HIS A 85 -18.14 11.42 0.56
C HIS A 85 -17.41 10.26 1.25
N ILE A 86 -18.14 9.46 2.03
CA ILE A 86 -17.56 8.34 2.77
C ILE A 86 -17.06 7.25 1.80
N ALA A 87 -17.85 6.92 0.76
CA ALA A 87 -17.45 5.91 -0.22
C ALA A 87 -16.13 6.26 -0.91
N TYR A 88 -15.96 7.50 -1.40
CA TYR A 88 -14.71 7.91 -2.03
C TYR A 88 -13.53 8.02 -1.06
N ALA A 89 -13.79 8.41 0.20
CA ALA A 89 -12.76 8.38 1.23
C ALA A 89 -12.26 6.96 1.51
N ILE A 90 -13.18 5.98 1.57
CA ILE A 90 -12.87 4.55 1.72
C ILE A 90 -12.13 4.03 0.48
N VAL A 91 -12.58 4.35 -0.74
CA VAL A 91 -11.88 3.97 -1.98
C VAL A 91 -10.43 4.45 -1.95
N GLY A 92 -10.19 5.70 -1.54
CA GLY A 92 -8.85 6.25 -1.37
C GLY A 92 -8.01 5.45 -0.37
N LEU A 93 -8.57 5.17 0.81
CA LEU A 93 -7.89 4.41 1.86
C LEU A 93 -7.55 2.98 1.40
N VAL A 94 -8.52 2.24 0.87
CA VAL A 94 -8.35 0.86 0.39
C VAL A 94 -7.36 0.82 -0.79
N GLY A 95 -7.41 1.80 -1.69
CA GLY A 95 -6.45 1.95 -2.77
C GLY A 95 -5.01 2.10 -2.27
N GLN A 96 -4.78 2.95 -1.25
CA GLN A 96 -3.46 3.09 -0.63
C GLN A 96 -2.97 1.78 -0.01
N MET A 97 -3.87 1.07 0.69
CA MET A 97 -3.58 -0.25 1.27
C MET A 97 -3.19 -1.27 0.21
N PHE A 98 -3.91 -1.31 -0.91
CA PHE A 98 -3.63 -2.20 -2.03
C PHE A 98 -2.25 -1.95 -2.65
N PHE A 99 -1.87 -0.69 -2.90
CA PHE A 99 -0.57 -0.40 -3.48
C PHE A 99 0.58 -0.75 -2.53
N ALA A 100 0.44 -0.46 -1.24
CA ALA A 100 1.46 -0.85 -0.28
C ALA A 100 1.56 -2.38 -0.12
N PHE A 101 0.42 -3.10 -0.18
CA PHE A 101 0.41 -4.56 -0.20
C PHE A 101 1.21 -5.10 -1.39
N LYS A 102 0.99 -4.56 -2.60
CA LYS A 102 1.79 -4.94 -3.78
C LYS A 102 3.28 -4.70 -3.59
N HIS A 103 3.66 -3.53 -3.07
CA HIS A 103 5.08 -3.21 -2.86
C HIS A 103 5.74 -4.06 -1.76
N TRP A 104 4.97 -4.54 -0.80
CA TRP A 104 5.43 -5.56 0.15
C TRP A 104 5.64 -6.90 -0.53
N LYS A 105 4.68 -7.37 -1.34
CA LYS A 105 4.82 -8.62 -2.12
C LYS A 105 6.01 -8.59 -3.10
N GLU A 106 6.34 -7.42 -3.63
CA GLU A 106 7.50 -7.20 -4.51
C GLU A 106 8.84 -7.08 -3.76
N GLY A 107 8.84 -7.10 -2.42
CA GLY A 107 10.05 -6.99 -1.60
C GLY A 107 10.66 -5.58 -1.52
N ILE A 108 9.95 -4.58 -2.05
CA ILE A 108 10.32 -3.17 -1.93
C ILE A 108 10.19 -2.76 -0.45
N LEU A 109 9.07 -3.10 0.18
CA LEU A 109 8.89 -2.97 1.62
C LEU A 109 9.38 -4.20 2.37
N THR A 110 10.02 -3.99 3.51
CA THR A 110 10.22 -5.05 4.52
C THR A 110 8.93 -5.30 5.30
N ASP A 111 8.82 -6.46 5.93
CA ASP A 111 7.72 -6.79 6.85
C ASP A 111 7.52 -5.72 7.94
N GLU A 112 8.60 -5.23 8.55
CA GLU A 112 8.55 -4.18 9.58
C GLU A 112 7.94 -2.89 9.04
N GLN A 113 8.48 -2.35 7.93
CA GLN A 113 7.92 -1.18 7.25
C GLN A 113 6.46 -1.34 6.84
N PHE A 114 6.07 -2.53 6.36
CA PHE A 114 4.68 -2.79 5.99
C PHE A 114 3.76 -2.81 7.22
N ALA A 115 4.21 -3.44 8.32
CA ALA A 115 3.49 -3.47 9.59
C ALA A 115 3.35 -2.07 10.22
N GLU A 116 4.37 -1.21 10.11
CA GLU A 116 4.31 0.18 10.60
C GLU A 116 3.21 1.00 9.88
N LEU A 117 3.02 0.78 8.59
CA LEU A 117 2.02 1.49 7.78
C LEU A 117 0.58 1.07 8.14
N TYR A 118 0.40 -0.18 8.53
CA TYR A 118 -0.93 -0.79 8.74
C TYR A 118 -1.15 -1.27 10.16
N SER A 119 -0.44 -0.69 11.14
CA SER A 119 -0.75 -0.87 12.56
C SER A 119 -2.26 -0.62 12.77
N PRO A 120 -2.99 -1.49 13.50
CA PRO A 120 -4.46 -1.59 13.55
C PRO A 120 -5.20 -0.41 14.23
N ARG A 121 -4.73 0.82 14.06
CA ARG A 121 -5.26 2.03 14.68
C ARG A 121 -6.24 2.80 13.80
N ASN A 122 -6.50 2.35 12.58
CA ASN A 122 -7.47 3.04 11.75
C ASN A 122 -8.89 2.60 12.13
N ALA A 123 -9.46 3.32 13.11
CA ALA A 123 -10.76 3.04 13.69
C ALA A 123 -11.94 3.11 12.70
N LEU A 124 -11.71 3.54 11.44
CA LEU A 124 -12.68 3.42 10.36
C LEU A 124 -12.75 1.98 9.81
N LEU A 125 -11.66 1.21 9.92
CA LEU A 125 -11.59 -0.18 9.43
C LEU A 125 -12.47 -1.14 10.24
N SER A 126 -12.80 -0.78 11.47
CA SER A 126 -13.61 -1.58 12.39
C SER A 126 -15.08 -1.14 12.46
N LYS A 127 -15.59 -0.38 11.47
CA LYS A 127 -16.99 0.08 11.45
C LYS A 127 -17.84 -0.71 10.44
N PRO A 128 -19.10 -1.06 10.76
CA PRO A 128 -20.01 -1.77 9.85
C PRO A 128 -20.24 -1.08 8.50
N TYR A 129 -20.08 0.25 8.47
CA TYR A 129 -20.14 1.01 7.23
C TYR A 129 -19.12 0.50 6.20
N LEU A 130 -17.91 0.13 6.65
CA LEU A 130 -16.85 -0.32 5.76
C LEU A 130 -17.16 -1.67 5.12
N SER A 131 -17.69 -2.66 5.86
CA SER A 131 -18.00 -3.97 5.29
C SER A 131 -18.99 -3.85 4.13
N THR A 132 -20.02 -3.01 4.29
CA THR A 132 -21.01 -2.76 3.24
C THR A 132 -20.42 -2.08 2.00
N VAL A 133 -19.41 -1.22 2.16
CA VAL A 133 -18.70 -0.63 1.01
C VAL A 133 -17.71 -1.62 0.42
N TRP A 134 -17.08 -2.45 1.25
CA TRP A 134 -16.10 -3.44 0.83
C TRP A 134 -16.70 -4.49 -0.10
N SER A 135 -17.92 -4.98 0.13
CA SER A 135 -18.55 -5.93 -0.80
C SER A 135 -18.72 -5.41 -2.22
N GLN A 136 -18.84 -4.09 -2.38
CA GLN A 136 -18.88 -3.44 -3.70
C GLN A 136 -17.49 -3.27 -4.31
N LEU A 137 -16.45 -3.11 -3.48
CA LEU A 137 -15.07 -2.87 -3.91
C LEU A 137 -14.28 -4.16 -4.19
N ARG A 138 -14.52 -5.20 -3.40
CA ARG A 138 -13.82 -6.50 -3.42
C ARG A 138 -13.64 -7.10 -4.83
N PRO A 139 -14.65 -7.06 -5.74
CA PRO A 139 -14.48 -7.62 -7.09
C PRO A 139 -13.43 -6.89 -7.95
N GLY A 140 -13.07 -5.65 -7.59
CA GLY A 140 -12.05 -4.85 -8.30
C GLY A 140 -10.62 -5.17 -7.89
N TYR A 141 -10.40 -6.02 -6.88
CA TYR A 141 -9.09 -6.35 -6.34
C TYR A 141 -8.77 -7.84 -6.48
N SER A 142 -7.48 -8.18 -6.39
CA SER A 142 -7.01 -9.57 -6.46
C SER A 142 -7.45 -10.38 -5.25
N GLU A 143 -7.73 -11.67 -5.44
CA GLU A 143 -8.11 -12.61 -4.38
C GLU A 143 -7.14 -12.58 -3.19
N GLU A 144 -5.83 -12.62 -3.45
CA GLU A 144 -4.80 -12.55 -2.41
C GLU A 144 -4.88 -11.26 -1.55
N PHE A 145 -5.20 -10.12 -2.18
CA PHE A 145 -5.38 -8.87 -1.44
C PHE A 145 -6.67 -8.90 -0.64
N ASN A 146 -7.74 -9.48 -1.19
CA ASN A 146 -9.02 -9.60 -0.50
C ASN A 146 -8.86 -10.42 0.78
N GLU A 147 -8.22 -11.60 0.69
CA GLU A 147 -7.94 -12.46 1.83
C GLU A 147 -7.07 -11.76 2.89
N TRP A 148 -6.08 -10.97 2.46
CA TRP A 148 -5.26 -10.19 3.37
C TRP A 148 -6.06 -9.06 4.04
N PHE A 149 -6.81 -8.28 3.28
CA PHE A 149 -7.55 -7.11 3.78
C PHE A 149 -8.71 -7.51 4.71
N GLU A 150 -9.37 -8.63 4.41
CA GLU A 150 -10.48 -9.19 5.20
C GLU A 150 -10.05 -9.62 6.61
N GLN A 151 -8.75 -9.81 6.87
CA GLN A 151 -8.23 -10.05 8.22
C GLN A 151 -8.27 -8.80 9.12
N TRP A 152 -8.41 -7.61 8.53
CA TRP A 152 -8.28 -6.31 9.22
C TRP A 152 -9.59 -5.55 9.35
N ILE A 153 -10.66 -6.01 8.70
CA ILE A 153 -11.99 -5.41 8.79
C ILE A 153 -12.91 -6.30 9.61
N ASP A 154 -13.82 -5.69 10.36
CA ASP A 154 -14.89 -6.44 10.99
C ASP A 154 -15.96 -6.72 9.93
N LEU A 155 -16.03 -7.97 9.47
CA LEU A 155 -17.00 -8.36 8.46
C LEU A 155 -18.43 -8.43 9.00
N GLY A 156 -18.63 -8.55 10.33
CA GLY A 156 -19.94 -8.83 10.92
C GLY A 156 -20.62 -10.09 10.34
N ASP A 157 -21.69 -10.59 10.97
CA ASP A 157 -22.40 -11.79 10.50
C ASP A 157 -23.20 -11.60 9.19
N SER A 158 -23.12 -10.43 8.54
CA SER A 158 -24.09 -10.03 7.50
C SER A 158 -23.76 -10.42 6.05
N GLU A 159 -22.56 -10.92 5.71
CA GLU A 159 -22.16 -11.03 4.28
C GLU A 159 -21.75 -12.41 3.75
N PHE A 160 -21.94 -13.51 4.49
CA PHE A 160 -21.76 -14.85 3.90
C PHE A 160 -23.04 -15.48 3.31
N ASN A 161 -24.22 -14.86 3.46
CA ASN A 161 -25.50 -15.49 3.07
C ASN A 161 -26.08 -15.06 1.71
N HIS A 162 -25.44 -14.17 0.94
CA HIS A 162 -26.05 -13.62 -0.29
C HIS A 162 -25.30 -13.82 -1.60
N ILE A 163 -24.16 -14.52 -1.62
CA ILE A 163 -23.39 -14.76 -2.87
C ILE A 163 -23.40 -16.24 -3.30
N SER A 164 -24.14 -17.13 -2.63
CA SER A 164 -24.29 -18.54 -3.03
C SER A 164 -25.59 -18.85 -3.80
N SER A 165 -26.27 -17.86 -4.35
CA SER A 165 -27.48 -18.08 -5.14
C SER A 165 -27.59 -17.09 -6.29
N ASN A 166 -26.83 -17.36 -7.36
CA ASN A 166 -27.24 -17.23 -8.76
C ASN A 166 -26.17 -17.80 -9.69
#